data_AF-A0A0G1NHD3-F1
#
_entry.id   AF-A0A0G1NHD3-F1
#
_cell.length_a   1.000
_cell.length_b   1.000
_cell.length_c   1.000
_cell.angle_alpha   90.00
_cell.angle_beta   90.00
_cell.angle_gamma   90.00
#
_symmetry.space_group_name_H-M   'P 1'
#
loop_
_entity.id
_entity.type
_entity.pdbx_description
1 polymer ?
#
loop_
_entity_poly.entity_id
_entity_poly.type
_entity_poly.pdbx_seq_one_letter_code
_entity_poly.pdbx_strand_id
1 'polypeptide(L)'
;MSRSLKKGPFVDFKLAKKIAAMSSGDRTVVKTWARASSIPPEFVGRTIAVHNGKIHVPVFITENMVGHKLGEFAPTRRFKGHGGKLAKSLETAEAAKTAGSKTEAGKPEATKPGAVTPEEAKSEEGQQNVS
;
A
#
# COMPACT_ATOMS: atom_id res chain seq x y z
N MET A 1 -2.34 -3.49 25.90
CA MET A 1 -1.51 -4.13 26.95
C MET A 1 -0.12 -4.35 26.39
N SER A 2 0.86 -3.59 26.89
CA SER A 2 2.26 -3.73 26.51
C SER A 2 2.88 -4.95 27.21
N ARG A 3 3.87 -5.60 26.57
CA ARG A 3 4.69 -6.61 27.26
C ARG A 3 5.63 -5.90 28.24
N SER A 4 6.11 -6.63 29.24
CA SER A 4 7.17 -6.12 30.13
C SER A 4 8.40 -5.67 29.34
N LEU A 5 8.94 -4.49 29.68
CA LEU A 5 10.10 -3.86 29.03
C LEU A 5 11.31 -4.81 28.90
N LYS A 6 11.54 -5.65 29.92
CA LYS A 6 12.68 -6.58 29.94
C LYS A 6 12.63 -7.67 28.85
N LYS A 7 11.47 -7.94 28.26
CA LYS A 7 11.26 -9.03 27.27
C LYS A 7 11.34 -8.56 25.81
N GLY A 8 11.45 -7.26 25.56
CA GLY A 8 11.49 -6.69 24.21
C GLY A 8 10.21 -6.84 23.38
N PRO A 9 10.16 -6.20 22.20
CA PRO A 9 9.06 -6.37 21.25
C PRO A 9 9.02 -7.81 20.74
N PHE A 10 7.81 -8.37 20.67
CA PHE A 10 7.62 -9.72 20.13
C PHE A 10 7.41 -9.66 18.62
N VAL A 11 8.17 -10.44 17.86
CA VAL A 11 7.94 -10.65 16.42
C VAL A 11 7.98 -12.16 16.15
N ASP A 12 7.02 -12.65 15.38
CA ASP A 12 7.01 -14.06 14.97
C ASP A 12 8.24 -14.39 14.10
N PHE A 13 8.91 -15.50 14.40
CA PHE A 13 10.15 -15.90 13.74
C PHE A 13 9.97 -16.11 12.23
N LYS A 14 8.85 -16.70 11.80
CA LYS A 14 8.60 -16.94 10.36
C LYS A 14 8.35 -15.63 9.63
N LEU A 15 7.67 -14.68 10.28
CA LEU A 15 7.45 -13.35 9.72
C LEU A 15 8.75 -12.56 9.59
N ALA A 16 9.55 -12.53 10.66
CA ALA A 16 10.85 -11.86 10.67
C ALA A 16 11.79 -12.44 9.60
N LYS A 17 11.88 -13.77 9.50
CA LYS A 17 12.72 -14.45 8.50
C LYS A 17 12.30 -14.12 7.07
N LYS A 18 11.00 -14.06 6.78
CA LYS A 18 10.50 -13.72 5.44
C LYS A 18 10.85 -12.28 5.06
N ILE A 19 10.70 -11.35 5.99
CA ILE A 19 10.96 -9.93 5.73
C ILE A 19 12.47 -9.67 5.62
N ALA A 20 13.29 -10.33 6.45
CA ALA A 20 14.74 -10.24 6.37
C ALA A 20 15.32 -10.83 5.07
N ALA A 21 14.62 -11.78 4.44
CA ALA A 21 15.03 -12.35 3.16
C ALA A 21 14.63 -11.49 1.94
N MET A 22 13.84 -10.44 2.14
CA MET A 22 13.42 -9.52 1.08
C MET A 22 14.42 -8.38 0.92
N SER A 23 14.62 -7.91 -0.30
CA SER A 23 15.48 -6.78 -0.59
C SER A 23 14.76 -5.45 -0.30
N SER A 24 15.56 -4.40 -0.09
CA SER A 24 15.07 -3.03 0.10
C SER A 24 14.41 -2.53 -1.20
N GLY A 25 13.08 -2.47 -1.22
CA GLY A 25 12.30 -2.04 -2.38
C GLY A 25 11.31 -3.08 -2.89
N ASP A 26 11.40 -4.32 -2.41
CA ASP A 26 10.45 -5.37 -2.76
C ASP A 26 9.06 -5.07 -2.22
N ARG A 27 8.12 -4.85 -3.14
CA ARG A 27 6.70 -4.59 -2.81
C ARG A 27 5.88 -5.88 -2.67
N THR A 28 6.53 -7.02 -2.45
CA THR A 28 5.83 -8.29 -2.36
C THR A 28 4.97 -8.32 -1.10
N VAL A 29 3.74 -8.81 -1.25
CA VAL A 29 2.76 -8.81 -0.16
C VAL A 29 2.98 -10.04 0.71
N VAL A 30 3.43 -9.83 1.95
CA VAL A 30 3.67 -10.91 2.90
C VAL A 30 2.39 -11.23 3.66
N LYS A 31 1.84 -12.43 3.47
CA LYS A 31 0.68 -12.92 4.23
C LYS A 31 1.11 -13.39 5.62
N THR A 32 0.36 -12.99 6.64
CA THR A 32 0.62 -13.37 8.04
C THR A 32 -0.65 -13.60 8.84
N TRP A 33 -0.58 -14.59 9.73
CA TRP A 33 -1.55 -14.84 10.80
C TRP A 33 -1.06 -14.31 12.14
N ALA A 34 0.19 -13.87 12.23
CA ALA A 34 0.85 -13.47 13.47
C ALA A 34 0.45 -12.05 13.92
N ARG A 35 -0.84 -11.86 14.23
CA ARG A 35 -1.43 -10.58 14.67
C ARG A 35 -0.80 -10.01 15.95
N ALA A 36 -0.19 -10.87 16.76
CA ALA A 36 0.46 -10.48 18.02
C ALA A 36 1.85 -9.87 17.83
N SER A 37 2.40 -9.90 16.60
CA SER A 37 3.71 -9.32 16.31
C SER A 37 3.66 -7.79 16.41
N SER A 38 4.64 -7.22 17.10
CA SER A 38 4.96 -5.80 17.05
C SER A 38 5.54 -5.45 15.69
N ILE A 39 5.38 -4.20 15.30
CA ILE A 39 5.99 -3.63 14.10
C ILE A 39 7.37 -3.07 14.49
N PRO A 40 8.48 -3.73 14.12
CA PRO A 40 9.82 -3.16 14.22
C PRO A 40 10.06 -2.14 13.08
N PRO A 41 11.07 -1.26 13.21
CA PRO A 41 11.42 -0.29 12.16
C PRO A 41 11.75 -0.95 10.81
N GLU A 42 12.30 -2.17 10.81
CA GLU A 42 12.61 -2.95 9.60
C GLU A 42 11.40 -3.22 8.69
N PHE A 43 10.18 -3.13 9.21
CA PHE A 43 8.96 -3.41 8.47
C PHE A 43 8.41 -2.18 7.72
N VAL A 44 8.95 -0.99 7.97
CA VAL A 44 8.45 0.26 7.37
C VAL A 44 8.61 0.22 5.85
N GLY A 45 7.59 0.60 5.09
CA GLY A 45 7.62 0.54 3.62
C GLY A 45 7.33 -0.83 3.02
N ARG A 46 6.96 -1.83 3.84
CA ARG A 46 6.56 -3.17 3.40
C ARG A 46 5.04 -3.32 3.51
N THR A 47 4.46 -4.10 2.61
CA THR A 47 3.01 -4.42 2.64
C THR A 47 2.80 -5.78 3.27
N ILE A 48 2.15 -5.80 4.43
CA ILE A 48 1.84 -7.03 5.17
C ILE A 48 0.34 -7.28 5.12
N ALA A 49 -0.05 -8.43 4.58
CA ALA A 49 -1.44 -8.84 4.57
C ALA A 49 -1.77 -9.60 5.87
N VAL A 50 -2.48 -8.94 6.76
CA VAL A 50 -2.80 -9.44 8.11
C VAL A 50 -4.15 -10.16 8.09
N HIS A 51 -4.17 -11.41 8.56
CA HIS A 51 -5.42 -12.17 8.66
C HIS A 51 -6.36 -11.58 9.73
N ASN A 52 -7.62 -11.32 9.38
CA ASN A 52 -8.64 -10.81 10.32
C ASN A 52 -9.66 -11.87 10.79
N GLY A 53 -9.45 -13.15 10.45
CA GLY A 53 -10.36 -14.25 10.73
C GLY A 53 -11.13 -14.75 9.51
N LYS A 54 -11.19 -13.95 8.43
CA LYS A 54 -11.87 -14.30 7.18
C LYS A 54 -10.99 -14.10 5.96
N ILE A 55 -10.35 -12.93 5.91
CA ILE A 55 -9.51 -12.51 4.79
C ILE A 55 -8.18 -11.95 5.30
N HIS A 56 -7.21 -11.82 4.40
CA HIS A 56 -5.99 -11.09 4.68
C HIS A 56 -6.15 -9.65 4.19
N VAL A 57 -6.08 -8.70 5.12
CA VAL A 57 -6.17 -7.27 4.83
C VAL A 57 -4.76 -6.74 4.54
N PRO A 58 -4.47 -6.24 3.32
CA PRO A 58 -3.17 -5.66 3.01
C PRO A 58 -3.00 -4.33 3.75
N VAL A 59 -1.99 -4.25 4.61
CA VAL A 59 -1.62 -3.04 5.36
C VAL A 59 -0.24 -2.59 4.88
N PHE A 60 -0.15 -1.38 4.36
CA PHE A 60 1.12 -0.73 4.07
C PHE A 60 1.65 -0.07 5.35
N ILE A 61 2.86 -0.45 5.76
CA ILE A 61 3.41 -0.03 7.05
C ILE A 61 4.15 1.30 6.91
N THR A 62 3.72 2.29 7.69
CA THR A 62 4.39 3.59 7.82
C THR A 62 5.15 3.69 9.14
N GLU A 63 6.03 4.68 9.26
CA GLU A 63 6.87 4.87 10.45
C GLU A 63 6.05 5.12 11.72
N ASN A 64 4.93 5.82 11.61
CA ASN A 64 4.00 6.07 12.71
C ASN A 64 3.36 4.79 13.30
N MET A 65 3.47 3.66 12.61
CA MET A 65 2.95 2.38 13.08
C MET A 65 3.97 1.58 13.91
N VAL A 66 5.22 2.03 14.00
CA VAL A 66 6.27 1.36 14.78
C VAL A 66 5.87 1.31 16.26
N GLY A 67 6.06 0.15 16.88
CA GLY A 67 5.67 -0.11 18.28
C GLY A 67 4.24 -0.64 18.46
N HIS A 68 3.35 -0.45 17.48
CA HIS A 68 2.00 -1.03 17.49
C HIS A 68 2.01 -2.51 17.11
N LYS A 69 0.87 -3.19 17.35
CA LYS A 69 0.65 -4.57 16.90
C LYS A 69 0.01 -4.61 15.52
N LEU A 70 0.44 -5.58 14.69
CA LEU A 70 -0.17 -5.80 13.38
C LEU A 70 -1.68 -6.03 13.44
N GLY A 71 -2.17 -6.66 14.52
CA GLY A 71 -3.59 -6.89 14.72
C GLY A 71 -4.44 -5.63 14.88
N GLU A 72 -3.87 -4.50 15.28
CA GLU A 72 -4.59 -3.23 15.47
C GLU A 72 -5.08 -2.66 14.13
N PHE A 73 -4.36 -2.93 13.05
CA PHE A 73 -4.66 -2.45 11.70
C PHE A 73 -5.61 -3.38 10.90
N ALA A 74 -6.03 -4.51 11.50
CA ALA A 74 -6.90 -5.50 10.86
C ALA A 74 -8.14 -5.78 11.74
N PRO A 75 -9.25 -5.03 11.54
CA PRO A 75 -10.46 -5.19 12.33
C PRO A 75 -11.11 -6.55 12.08
N THR A 76 -11.51 -7.23 13.16
CA THR A 76 -12.03 -8.61 13.14
C THR A 76 -13.55 -8.69 13.18
N ARG A 77 -14.21 -7.66 13.70
CA ARG A 77 -15.67 -7.57 13.76
C ARG A 77 -16.12 -6.33 12.99
N ARG A 78 -17.21 -6.47 12.23
CA ARG A 78 -17.89 -5.32 11.63
C ARG A 78 -18.70 -4.66 12.73
N PHE A 79 -18.34 -3.43 13.09
CA PHE A 79 -19.19 -2.61 13.95
C PHE A 79 -20.42 -2.19 13.14
N LYS A 80 -21.62 -2.47 13.65
CA LYS A 80 -22.89 -2.16 12.97
C LYS A 80 -23.54 -0.88 13.49
N GLY A 81 -22.87 -0.13 14.37
CA GLY A 81 -23.47 1.01 15.07
C GLY A 81 -24.46 0.57 16.15
N HIS A 82 -24.63 1.40 17.18
CA HIS A 82 -25.86 1.46 17.98
C HIS A 82 -26.51 2.80 17.67
N GLY A 83 -27.02 2.92 16.44
CA GLY A 83 -27.69 4.11 15.98
C GLY A 83 -29.12 3.77 15.64
N GLY A 84 -30.08 4.42 16.30
CA GLY A 84 -31.45 4.45 15.83
C GLY A 84 -31.53 4.97 14.39
N LYS A 85 -32.72 4.91 13.78
CA LYS A 85 -32.96 5.18 12.34
C LYS A 85 -32.25 6.44 11.78
N LEU A 86 -32.01 7.45 12.61
CA LEU A 86 -31.30 8.70 12.27
C LEU A 86 -29.82 8.53 11.87
N ALA A 87 -29.08 7.60 12.48
CA ALA A 87 -27.66 7.39 12.12
C ALA A 87 -27.52 6.70 10.74
N LYS A 88 -28.48 5.81 10.42
CA LYS A 88 -28.52 5.09 9.14
C LYS A 88 -28.83 5.99 7.95
N SER A 89 -29.63 7.04 8.14
CA SER A 89 -29.91 8.04 7.09
C SER A 89 -28.72 8.93 6.79
N LEU A 90 -27.88 9.24 7.78
CA LEU A 90 -26.68 10.06 7.58
C LEU A 90 -25.56 9.27 6.87
N GLU A 91 -25.33 8.00 7.25
CA GLU A 91 -24.38 7.13 6.52
C GLU A 91 -24.77 6.92 5.06
N THR A 92 -26.06 6.80 4.76
CA THR A 92 -26.55 6.60 3.38
C THR A 92 -26.40 7.88 2.54
N ALA A 93 -26.55 9.06 3.15
CA ALA A 93 -26.34 10.35 2.50
C ALA A 93 -24.85 10.67 2.27
N GLU A 94 -23.96 10.22 3.15
CA GLU A 94 -22.51 10.39 3.01
C GLU A 94 -21.90 9.43 1.98
N ALA A 95 -22.37 8.17 1.93
CA ALA A 95 -21.95 7.20 0.91
C ALA A 95 -22.28 7.65 -0.53
N ALA A 96 -23.32 8.47 -0.72
CA ALA A 96 -23.66 9.05 -2.02
C ALA A 96 -22.71 10.20 -2.43
N LYS A 97 -22.05 10.90 -1.48
CA LYS A 97 -21.11 11.99 -1.79
C LYS A 97 -19.73 11.49 -2.21
N THR A 98 -19.25 10.38 -1.66
CA THR A 98 -17.91 9.84 -2.00
C THR A 98 -17.87 9.12 -3.36
N ALA A 99 -19.01 8.81 -3.96
CA ALA A 99 -19.09 8.27 -5.32
C ALA A 99 -18.87 9.33 -6.42
N GLY A 100 -18.94 10.63 -6.09
CA GLY A 100 -18.83 11.74 -7.06
C GLY A 100 -17.41 12.24 -7.36
N SER A 101 -16.36 11.75 -6.67
CA SER A 101 -14.97 12.23 -6.89
C SER A 101 -14.08 11.26 -7.69
N LYS A 102 -14.68 10.30 -8.41
CA LYS A 102 -13.97 9.45 -9.38
C LYS A 102 -14.60 9.54 -10.76
N THR A 103 -14.59 10.71 -11.40
CA THR A 103 -14.67 10.83 -12.86
C THR A 103 -14.10 12.19 -13.27
N GLU A 104 -12.78 12.30 -13.43
CA GLU A 104 -12.15 13.18 -14.44
C GLU A 104 -10.64 12.89 -14.51
N ALA A 105 -10.21 12.18 -15.56
CA ALA A 105 -8.89 12.34 -16.19
C ALA A 105 -8.73 11.31 -17.32
N GLY A 106 -9.28 11.66 -18.46
CA GLY A 106 -9.09 11.06 -19.78
C GLY A 106 -10.13 11.71 -20.68
N LYS A 107 -9.79 12.52 -21.70
CA LYS A 107 -8.80 12.32 -22.76
C LYS A 107 -8.73 13.64 -23.62
N PRO A 108 -8.23 13.62 -24.87
CA PRO A 108 -7.17 14.46 -25.43
C PRO A 108 -7.62 15.79 -26.08
N GLU A 109 -6.74 16.80 -26.20
CA GLU A 109 -6.92 17.79 -27.28
C GLU A 109 -5.60 18.41 -27.73
N ALA A 110 -5.42 18.43 -29.04
CA ALA A 110 -4.27 18.96 -29.75
C ALA A 110 -4.58 20.37 -30.25
N THR A 111 -3.61 21.28 -30.19
CA THR A 111 -3.56 22.43 -31.09
C THR A 111 -2.10 22.87 -31.30
N LYS A 112 -1.59 22.61 -32.53
CA LYS A 112 -0.49 23.33 -33.21
C LYS A 112 -1.10 24.55 -33.93
N PRO A 113 -0.37 25.53 -34.54
CA PRO A 113 1.07 25.61 -34.93
C PRO A 113 1.72 26.95 -34.49
N GLY A 114 2.97 27.36 -34.72
CA GLY A 114 4.15 26.87 -35.44
C GLY A 114 5.21 27.99 -35.44
N ALA A 115 6.49 27.65 -35.65
CA ALA A 115 7.53 28.54 -36.22
C ALA A 115 8.86 27.76 -36.42
N VAL A 116 9.13 27.41 -37.68
CA VAL A 116 10.43 27.42 -38.43
C VAL A 116 11.74 26.83 -37.83
N THR A 117 12.06 25.59 -38.29
CA THR A 117 13.28 25.04 -39.00
C THR A 117 14.63 25.80 -39.05
N PRO A 118 15.76 25.21 -39.58
CA PRO A 118 16.37 23.85 -39.49
C PRO A 118 17.95 23.83 -39.47
N GLU A 119 18.63 22.84 -38.90
CA GLU A 119 20.05 22.41 -39.19
C GLU A 119 20.42 21.37 -38.11
N GLU A 120 21.12 20.25 -38.30
CA GLU A 120 21.98 19.74 -39.36
C GLU A 120 22.00 18.20 -39.20
N ALA A 121 22.01 17.48 -40.31
CA ALA A 121 22.16 16.03 -40.39
C ALA A 121 23.59 15.68 -40.84
N LYS A 122 24.20 14.68 -40.20
CA LYS A 122 25.29 13.80 -40.69
C LYS A 122 25.58 12.80 -39.57
N SER A 123 25.71 11.49 -39.73
CA SER A 123 25.74 10.53 -40.85
C SER A 123 25.67 9.14 -40.16
N GLU A 124 24.90 8.14 -40.62
CA GLU A 124 25.35 7.12 -41.60
C GLU A 124 26.69 6.48 -41.14
N GLU A 125 26.85 5.18 -40.87
CA GLU A 125 26.42 3.91 -41.51
C GLU A 125 26.51 2.79 -40.42
N GLY A 126 25.84 1.63 -40.45
CA GLY A 126 25.59 0.76 -41.58
C GLY A 126 26.69 -0.32 -41.67
N GLN A 127 26.43 -1.47 -41.04
CA GLN A 127 26.85 -2.85 -41.40
C GLN A 127 28.23 -3.09 -42.04
N GLN A 128 29.00 -4.03 -41.46
CA GLN A 128 29.77 -4.97 -42.26
C GLN A 128 30.10 -6.28 -41.51
N ASN A 129 29.68 -7.38 -42.15
CA ASN A 129 30.15 -8.74 -41.92
C ASN A 129 31.67 -8.85 -42.07
N VAL A 130 32.32 -9.67 -41.25
CA VAL A 130 33.39 -10.55 -41.73
C VAL A 130 33.46 -11.82 -40.87
N SER A 131 33.45 -12.94 -41.59
CA SER A 131 33.87 -14.33 -41.32
C SER A 131 34.39 -14.73 -39.95
#